data_AF-A0A523R7D4-F1
#
_entry.id   AF-A0A523R7D4-F1
#
_cell.length_a   1.000
_cell.length_b   1.000
_cell.length_c   1.000
_cell.angle_alpha   90.00
_cell.angle_beta   90.00
_cell.angle_gamma   90.00
#
_symmetry.space_group_name_H-M   'P 1'
#
loop_
_entity.id
_entity.type
_entity.pdbx_description
1 polymer ?
#
loop_
_entity_poly.entity_id
_entity_poly.type
_entity_poly.pdbx_seq_one_letter_code
_entity_poly.pdbx_strand_id
1 'polypeptide(L)'
;MENLIGESKRDALRVNFDRKLKIEFRGVKVTSDAGLLAYIEIDDVFGLTDVAAYELTDNRTGRNTQYGITALLRQSVYSRLAGYEDTNDTERLFVDTAMHHVVGERTELCFVNV
;
A
#
# COMPACT_ATOMS: atom_id res chain seq x y z
N MET A 1 -41.58 -1.71 -26.77
CA MET A 1 -40.63 -2.73 -26.30
C MET A 1 -39.52 -1.99 -25.57
N GLU A 2 -39.26 -2.38 -24.34
CA GLU A 2 -38.55 -1.64 -23.28
C GLU A 2 -37.09 -1.32 -23.58
N ASN A 3 -36.62 -0.25 -22.92
CA ASN A 3 -35.21 0.08 -22.66
C ASN A 3 -34.55 -0.98 -21.79
N LEU A 4 -33.24 -1.18 -21.96
CA LEU A 4 -32.24 -1.21 -20.88
C LEU A 4 -30.82 -1.16 -21.49
N ILE A 5 -30.33 0.07 -21.63
CA ILE A 5 -28.89 0.39 -21.65
C ILE A 5 -28.34 -0.07 -20.30
N GLY A 6 -27.35 -0.96 -20.27
CA GLY A 6 -26.77 -1.33 -18.97
C GLY A 6 -25.89 -2.57 -18.86
N GLU A 7 -25.24 -3.05 -19.92
CA GLU A 7 -24.08 -3.92 -19.71
C GLU A 7 -22.95 -3.46 -20.64
N SER A 8 -22.07 -2.61 -20.09
CA SER A 8 -20.72 -2.50 -20.65
C SER A 8 -20.10 -3.89 -20.50
N LYS A 9 -20.17 -4.71 -21.57
CA LYS A 9 -19.32 -5.90 -21.70
C LYS A 9 -17.89 -5.42 -21.50
N ARG A 10 -17.38 -5.62 -20.28
CA ARG A 10 -15.95 -5.69 -20.05
C ARG A 10 -15.52 -7.01 -20.67
N ASP A 11 -15.44 -7.04 -22.00
CA ASP A 11 -14.54 -7.96 -22.66
C ASP A 11 -13.17 -7.59 -22.11
N ALA A 12 -12.77 -8.27 -21.03
CA ALA A 12 -11.40 -8.23 -20.54
C ALA A 12 -10.54 -8.37 -21.78
N LEU A 13 -9.66 -7.40 -22.02
CA LEU A 13 -8.91 -7.25 -23.25
C LEU A 13 -8.10 -8.54 -23.47
N ARG A 14 -8.69 -9.51 -24.17
CA ARG A 14 -8.09 -10.83 -24.40
C ARG A 14 -7.15 -10.66 -25.57
N VAL A 15 -5.97 -10.13 -25.28
CA VAL A 15 -4.91 -10.03 -26.26
C VAL A 15 -4.56 -11.47 -26.67
N ASN A 16 -4.72 -11.78 -27.95
CA ASN A 16 -4.46 -13.11 -28.50
C ASN A 16 -2.95 -13.29 -28.68
N PHE A 17 -2.22 -13.40 -27.57
CA PHE A 17 -0.78 -13.66 -27.60
C PHE A 17 -0.53 -15.09 -28.10
N ASP A 18 0.45 -15.26 -28.98
CA ASP A 18 0.96 -16.60 -29.32
C ASP A 18 1.45 -17.27 -28.02
N ARG A 19 0.88 -18.43 -27.68
CA ARG A 19 1.20 -19.16 -26.44
C ARG A 19 2.65 -19.65 -26.37
N LYS A 20 3.39 -19.59 -27.49
CA LYS A 20 4.83 -19.87 -27.57
C LYS A 20 5.70 -18.67 -27.20
N LEU A 21 5.13 -17.46 -27.17
CA LEU A 21 5.83 -16.23 -26.81
C LEU A 21 5.55 -15.87 -25.34
N LYS A 22 6.57 -16.03 -24.50
CA LYS A 22 6.56 -15.52 -23.12
C LYS A 22 7.13 -14.11 -23.11
N ILE A 23 6.27 -13.11 -22.97
CA ILE A 23 6.70 -11.72 -22.74
C ILE A 23 7.02 -11.58 -21.25
N GLU A 24 8.29 -11.36 -20.93
CA GLU A 24 8.74 -11.03 -19.57
C GLU A 24 9.06 -9.55 -19.53
N PHE A 25 8.25 -8.76 -18.81
CA PHE A 25 8.54 -7.36 -18.59
C PHE A 25 9.68 -7.25 -17.58
N ARG A 26 10.88 -6.91 -18.06
CA ARG A 26 12.07 -6.62 -17.24
C ARG A 26 12.23 -5.12 -16.98
N GLY A 27 11.13 -4.41 -16.78
CA GLY A 27 11.14 -2.99 -16.43
C GLY A 27 11.13 -2.76 -14.92
N VAL A 28 11.16 -1.49 -14.53
CA VAL A 28 11.05 -1.08 -13.12
C VAL A 28 9.69 -1.53 -12.58
N LYS A 29 9.67 -2.01 -11.32
CA LYS A 29 8.43 -2.36 -10.63
C LYS A 29 7.61 -1.09 -10.42
N VAL A 30 6.45 -1.02 -11.08
CA VAL A 30 5.49 0.08 -10.92
C VAL A 30 4.45 -0.34 -9.88
N THR A 31 4.14 0.55 -8.95
CA THR A 31 3.14 0.35 -7.89
C THR A 31 1.75 0.73 -8.39
N SER A 32 0.73 -0.06 -8.04
CA SER A 32 -0.69 0.31 -8.21
C SER A 32 -1.12 1.40 -7.24
N ASP A 33 -0.34 1.61 -6.18
CA ASP A 33 -0.72 2.39 -5.00
C ASP A 33 -0.02 3.77 -5.03
N ALA A 34 0.44 4.20 -6.21
CA ALA A 34 1.10 5.50 -6.43
C ALA A 34 0.24 6.70 -6.00
N GLY A 35 -1.08 6.54 -5.93
CA GLY A 35 -1.99 7.56 -5.40
C GLY A 35 -1.70 7.95 -3.95
N LEU A 36 -1.03 7.07 -3.17
CA LEU A 36 -0.61 7.37 -1.81
C LEU A 36 0.39 8.53 -1.73
N LEU A 37 1.17 8.78 -2.78
CA LEU A 37 2.19 9.85 -2.79
C LEU A 37 1.58 11.25 -2.54
N ALA A 38 0.39 11.50 -3.09
CA ALA A 38 -0.30 12.78 -2.87
C ALA A 38 -0.75 12.96 -1.42
N TYR A 39 -1.10 11.87 -0.72
CA TYR A 39 -1.49 11.93 0.68
C TYR A 39 -0.30 12.13 1.61
N ILE A 40 0.85 11.51 1.29
CA ILE A 40 2.09 11.72 2.04
C ILE A 40 2.53 13.17 1.93
N GLU A 41 2.45 13.78 0.75
CA GLU A 41 2.86 15.18 0.58
C GLU A 41 2.04 16.11 1.50
N ILE A 42 0.74 15.84 1.67
CA ILE A 42 -0.11 16.55 2.63
C ILE A 42 0.35 16.26 4.06
N ASP A 43 0.55 15.00 4.40
CA ASP A 43 0.97 14.58 5.74
C ASP A 43 2.33 15.13 6.14
N ASP A 44 3.30 15.20 5.23
CA ASP A 44 4.63 15.76 5.47
C ASP A 44 4.58 17.30 5.61
N VAL A 45 3.66 17.98 4.90
CA VAL A 45 3.44 19.42 5.05
C VAL A 45 2.82 19.77 6.40
N PHE A 46 1.86 18.96 6.87
CA PHE A 46 1.10 19.24 8.09
C PHE A 46 1.58 18.47 9.32
N GLY A 47 2.46 17.47 9.15
CA GLY A 47 2.92 16.56 10.19
C GLY A 47 1.80 15.77 10.85
N LEU A 48 0.74 15.36 10.13
CA LEU A 48 -0.48 14.83 10.76
C LEU A 48 -0.20 13.53 11.52
N THR A 49 0.55 12.61 10.91
CA THR A 49 0.90 11.33 11.50
C THR A 49 1.94 11.47 12.60
N ASP A 50 2.83 12.45 12.54
CA ASP A 50 3.78 12.74 13.61
C ASP A 50 3.10 13.30 14.85
N VAL A 51 2.18 14.26 14.67
CA VAL A 51 1.37 14.82 15.78
C VAL A 51 0.51 13.73 16.41
N ALA A 52 -0.15 12.91 15.59
CA ALA A 52 -0.95 11.81 16.10
C ALA A 52 -0.10 10.75 16.82
N ALA A 53 1.10 10.44 16.30
CA ALA A 53 2.03 9.49 16.92
C ALA A 53 2.58 10.00 18.25
N TYR A 54 2.80 11.31 18.40
CA TYR A 54 3.26 11.92 19.65
C TYR A 54 2.28 11.70 20.81
N GLU A 55 0.98 11.68 20.52
CA GLU A 55 -0.08 11.45 21.52
C GLU A 55 -0.28 9.96 21.85
N LEU A 56 0.39 9.04 21.15
CA LEU A 56 0.27 7.60 21.37
C LEU A 56 1.37 7.08 22.29
N THR A 57 0.96 6.40 23.37
CA THR A 57 1.89 5.72 24.29
C THR A 57 2.20 4.30 23.81
N ASP A 58 3.47 4.02 23.51
CA ASP A 58 3.93 2.66 23.22
C ASP A 58 4.19 1.87 24.50
N ASN A 59 3.30 0.92 24.81
CA ASN A 59 3.43 0.03 25.98
C ASN A 59 4.07 -1.32 25.62
N ARG A 60 4.58 -1.49 24.40
CA ARG A 60 5.15 -2.77 23.96
C ARG A 60 6.51 -2.98 24.62
N THR A 61 6.64 -4.11 25.31
CA THR A 61 7.86 -4.54 26.02
C THR A 61 8.48 -5.82 25.44
N GLY A 62 7.97 -6.28 24.29
CA GLY A 62 8.39 -7.53 23.64
C GLY A 62 9.77 -7.45 22.97
N ARG A 63 10.35 -8.62 22.67
CA ARG A 63 11.64 -8.78 21.98
C ARG A 63 11.55 -8.79 20.45
N ASN A 64 10.35 -8.65 19.89
CA ASN A 64 10.17 -8.53 18.45
C ASN A 64 10.70 -7.18 17.97
N THR A 65 11.06 -7.08 16.68
CA THR A 65 11.44 -5.81 16.06
C THR A 65 10.39 -4.75 16.38
N GLN A 66 10.82 -3.72 17.11
CA GLN A 66 9.95 -2.62 17.49
C GLN A 66 10.13 -1.50 16.48
N TYR A 67 9.15 -1.38 15.60
CA TYR A 67 9.01 -0.24 14.70
C TYR A 67 8.53 0.99 15.48
N GLY A 68 8.94 2.18 15.03
CA GLY A 68 8.47 3.44 15.61
C GLY A 68 6.95 3.61 15.49
N ILE A 69 6.33 4.27 16.48
CA ILE A 69 4.87 4.49 16.49
C ILE A 69 4.39 5.24 15.26
N THR A 70 5.15 6.23 14.77
CA THR A 70 4.84 6.93 13.52
C THR A 70 4.78 5.97 12.34
N ALA A 71 5.77 5.10 12.18
CA ALA A 71 5.82 4.15 11.07
C ALA A 71 4.63 3.16 11.12
N LEU A 72 4.30 2.67 12.32
CA LEU A 72 3.13 1.81 12.55
C LEU A 72 1.82 2.52 12.20
N LEU A 73 1.70 3.78 12.61
CA LEU A 73 0.52 4.60 12.35
C LEU A 73 0.37 4.88 10.86
N ARG A 74 1.44 5.31 10.19
CA ARG A 74 1.48 5.53 8.74
C ARG A 74 1.08 4.25 8.01
N GLN A 75 1.71 3.12 8.31
CA GLN A 75 1.34 1.85 7.67
C GLN A 75 -0.12 1.50 7.87
N SER A 76 -0.65 1.63 9.09
CA SER A 76 -2.04 1.35 9.42
C SER A 76 -3.01 2.24 8.62
N VAL A 77 -2.77 3.54 8.56
CA VAL A 77 -3.65 4.50 7.87
C VAL A 77 -3.57 4.32 6.35
N TYR A 78 -2.37 4.29 5.80
CA TYR A 78 -2.18 4.27 4.35
C TYR A 78 -2.46 2.92 3.71
N SER A 79 -2.30 1.81 4.44
CA SER A 79 -2.78 0.49 3.97
C SER A 79 -4.29 0.52 3.75
N ARG A 80 -5.07 1.06 4.69
CA ARG A 80 -6.52 1.19 4.53
C ARG A 80 -6.90 2.15 3.41
N LEU A 81 -6.18 3.26 3.25
CA LEU A 81 -6.42 4.18 2.13
C LEU A 81 -6.17 3.52 0.77
N ALA A 82 -5.23 2.58 0.70
CA ALA A 82 -4.99 1.77 -0.50
C ALA A 82 -5.92 0.53 -0.63
N GLY A 83 -6.85 0.33 0.31
CA GLY A 83 -7.82 -0.77 0.29
C GLY A 83 -7.35 -2.07 0.95
N TYR A 84 -6.25 -2.04 1.70
CA TYR A 84 -5.76 -3.14 2.52
C TYR A 84 -6.23 -2.96 3.96
N GLU A 85 -7.37 -3.57 4.29
CA GLU A 85 -8.00 -3.39 5.60
C GLU A 85 -7.46 -4.32 6.68
N ASP A 86 -6.96 -5.49 6.27
CA ASP A 86 -6.39 -6.48 7.16
C ASP A 86 -4.86 -6.53 7.09
N THR A 87 -4.27 -7.33 7.98
CA THR A 87 -2.82 -7.48 8.07
C THR A 87 -2.29 -8.63 7.21
N ASN A 88 -3.13 -9.27 6.38
CA ASN A 88 -2.74 -10.46 5.62
C ASN A 88 -1.98 -10.11 4.32
N ASP A 89 -2.23 -8.91 3.77
CA ASP A 89 -1.56 -8.40 2.56
C ASP A 89 -0.14 -7.89 2.82
N THR A 90 0.37 -8.16 4.03
CA THR A 90 1.68 -7.77 4.53
C THR A 90 2.80 -8.11 3.56
N GLU A 91 2.85 -9.32 3.00
CA GLU A 91 3.92 -9.71 2.07
C GLU A 91 3.89 -8.91 0.77
N ARG A 92 2.70 -8.54 0.30
CA ARG A 92 2.52 -7.72 -0.91
C ARG A 92 2.99 -6.30 -0.64
N LEU A 93 2.59 -5.73 0.49
CA LEU A 93 2.99 -4.41 0.92
C LEU A 93 4.51 -4.34 1.17
N PHE A 94 5.14 -5.43 1.63
CA PHE A 94 6.58 -5.50 1.87
C PHE A 94 7.42 -5.19 0.66
N VAL A 95 6.90 -5.42 -0.53
CA VAL A 95 7.63 -5.19 -1.77
C VAL A 95 7.03 -4.04 -2.58
N ASP A 96 6.09 -3.29 -2.04
CA ASP A 96 5.48 -2.15 -2.70
C ASP A 96 6.27 -0.86 -2.45
N THR A 97 6.71 -0.23 -3.54
CA THR A 97 7.59 0.93 -3.46
C THR A 97 6.88 2.18 -2.92
N ALA A 98 5.58 2.36 -3.20
CA ALA A 98 4.83 3.48 -2.61
C ALA A 98 4.69 3.26 -1.11
N MET A 99 4.30 2.05 -0.67
CA MET A 99 4.14 1.75 0.74
C MET A 99 5.45 1.91 1.54
N HIS A 100 6.60 1.52 0.96
CA HIS A 100 7.91 1.80 1.57
C HIS A 100 8.16 3.30 1.75
N HIS A 101 7.87 4.10 0.73
CA HIS A 101 8.08 5.54 0.79
C HIS A 101 7.18 6.20 1.85
N VAL A 102 5.91 5.79 1.90
CA VAL A 102 4.90 6.26 2.86
C VAL A 102 5.34 6.02 4.30
N VAL A 103 5.78 4.80 4.61
CA VAL A 103 6.07 4.42 5.99
C VAL A 103 7.37 5.06 6.50
N GLY A 104 8.26 5.45 5.59
CA GLY A 104 9.43 6.28 5.85
C GLY A 104 10.69 5.74 5.17
N GLU A 105 11.60 6.65 4.78
CA GLU A 105 12.86 6.30 4.13
C GLU A 105 13.84 5.65 5.11
N ARG A 106 13.65 4.34 5.33
CA ARG A 106 14.67 3.26 5.44
C ARG A 106 14.06 2.06 6.16
N THR A 107 13.74 1.03 5.37
CA THR A 107 13.72 -0.38 5.79
C THR A 107 12.78 -0.76 6.93
N GLU A 108 11.65 -0.09 7.12
CA GLU A 108 10.76 -0.42 8.24
C GLU A 108 9.30 -0.40 7.83
N LEU A 109 8.93 -1.30 6.91
CA LEU A 109 7.54 -1.72 6.93
C LEU A 109 7.31 -2.53 8.20
N CYS A 110 6.41 -2.00 9.01
CA CYS A 110 5.97 -2.48 10.29
C CYS A 110 5.12 -3.75 10.14
N PHE A 111 5.75 -4.84 9.71
CA PHE A 111 5.09 -6.12 9.67
C PHE A 111 5.16 -6.77 11.03
N VAL A 112 3.97 -6.96 11.61
CA VAL A 112 3.78 -7.77 12.80
C VAL A 112 3.98 -9.22 12.37
N ASN A 113 5.14 -9.81 12.67
CA ASN A 113 5.18 -11.26 12.87
C ASN A 113 4.35 -11.52 14.12
N VAL A 114 3.09 -11.92 13.94
CA VAL A 114 2.30 -12.56 15.01
C VAL A 114 2.83 -13.97 15.20
#